data_AF-A0A3D5S7S1-F1
#
_entry.id   AF-A0A3D5S7S1-F1
#
_cell.length_a   1.000
_cell.length_b   1.000
_cell.length_c   1.000
_cell.angle_alpha   90.00
_cell.angle_beta   90.00
_cell.angle_gamma   90.00
#
_symmetry.space_group_name_H-M   'P 1'
#
loop_
_entity.id
_entity.type
_entity.pdbx_description
1 polymer ?
#
loop_
_entity_poly.entity_id
_entity_poly.type
_entity_poly.pdbx_seq_one_letter_code
_entity_poly.pdbx_strand_id
1 'polypeptide(L)'
;MSLSQPQTKPHLRLLKTKGDEEYLAKEVDLFQRGEKNNHEFTEREIDILNKMSEGMTAEMIAEMLHISPHTVKTHQRNMLKKTKCSNGVQLVAQSIRMGFI
;
A
#
# COMPACT_ATOMS: atom_id res chain seq x y z
N MET A 1 -11.13 -16.34 -38.39
CA MET A 1 -11.26 -14.99 -37.81
C MET A 1 -11.33 -15.10 -36.30
N SER A 2 -10.46 -14.33 -35.63
CA SER A 2 -10.49 -13.89 -34.23
C SER A 2 -10.81 -14.91 -33.13
N LEU A 3 -9.78 -15.53 -32.54
CA LEU A 3 -9.71 -15.74 -31.09
C LEU A 3 -8.24 -15.79 -30.67
N SER A 4 -7.70 -14.71 -30.10
CA SER A 4 -6.53 -14.81 -29.22
C SER A 4 -6.45 -13.60 -28.30
N GLN A 5 -6.72 -13.84 -27.02
CA GLN A 5 -5.95 -13.46 -25.84
C GLN A 5 -6.33 -14.48 -24.73
N PRO A 6 -5.49 -14.82 -23.73
CA PRO A 6 -4.59 -13.88 -23.05
C PRO A 6 -3.17 -14.38 -22.67
N GLN A 7 -2.26 -13.40 -22.71
CA GLN A 7 -1.27 -13.00 -21.71
C GLN A 7 -0.44 -14.08 -20.98
N THR A 8 0.85 -13.98 -21.27
CA THR A 8 2.03 -14.66 -20.75
C THR A 8 2.06 -14.95 -19.24
N LYS A 9 2.20 -16.23 -18.89
CA LYS A 9 2.76 -16.68 -17.60
C LYS A 9 4.29 -16.58 -17.67
N PRO A 10 4.99 -15.94 -16.70
CA PRO A 10 6.44 -16.02 -16.66
C PRO A 10 6.83 -17.45 -16.30
N HIS A 11 7.65 -18.04 -17.16
CA HIS A 11 8.17 -19.39 -17.07
C HIS A 11 9.16 -19.48 -15.91
N LEU A 12 8.72 -19.93 -14.72
CA LEU A 12 9.61 -20.20 -13.60
C LEU A 12 10.28 -21.56 -13.83
N ARG A 13 11.44 -21.53 -14.50
CA ARG A 13 12.28 -22.72 -14.71
C ARG A 13 13.00 -23.06 -13.40
N LEU A 14 12.48 -24.07 -12.71
CA LEU A 14 13.13 -24.76 -11.61
C LEU A 14 14.49 -25.32 -12.06
N LEU A 15 15.58 -24.65 -11.68
CA LEU A 15 16.92 -25.24 -11.59
C LEU A 15 17.14 -25.64 -10.13
N LYS A 16 17.07 -26.94 -9.88
CA LYS A 16 17.43 -27.53 -8.59
C LYS A 16 18.94 -27.51 -8.45
N THR A 17 19.50 -26.76 -7.50
CA THR A 17 20.89 -26.93 -7.07
C THR A 17 21.05 -26.64 -5.58
N LYS A 18 20.83 -27.66 -4.73
CA LYS A 18 21.48 -28.01 -3.44
C LYS A 18 21.91 -26.92 -2.41
N GLY A 19 21.60 -25.64 -2.60
CA GLY A 19 21.89 -24.52 -1.71
C GLY A 19 20.72 -23.52 -1.61
N ASP A 20 19.54 -23.95 -2.05
CA ASP A 20 18.40 -23.08 -2.37
C ASP A 20 17.51 -22.73 -1.16
N GLU A 21 17.70 -23.37 0.00
CA GLU A 21 16.88 -23.09 1.20
C GLU A 21 17.09 -21.67 1.73
N GLU A 22 18.31 -21.15 1.63
CA GLU A 22 18.67 -19.80 2.09
C GLU A 22 18.18 -18.70 1.11
N TYR A 23 18.05 -19.03 -0.18
CA TYR A 23 17.53 -18.10 -1.20
C TYR A 23 15.99 -18.01 -1.15
N LEU A 24 15.30 -19.12 -0.93
CA LEU A 24 13.85 -19.17 -0.74
C LEU A 24 13.40 -18.36 0.48
N ALA A 25 14.12 -18.40 1.59
CA ALA A 25 13.77 -17.63 2.79
C ALA A 25 13.80 -16.11 2.55
N LYS A 26 14.76 -15.61 1.74
CA LYS A 26 14.86 -14.19 1.38
C LYS A 26 13.74 -13.73 0.45
N GLU A 27 13.37 -14.54 -0.53
CA GLU A 27 12.24 -14.22 -1.43
C GLU A 27 10.90 -14.26 -0.70
N VAL A 28 10.70 -15.23 0.20
CA VAL A 28 9.49 -15.32 1.03
C VAL A 28 9.41 -14.18 2.04
N ASP A 29 10.52 -13.73 2.62
CA ASP A 29 10.56 -12.54 3.48
C ASP A 29 10.22 -11.25 2.72
N LEU A 30 10.75 -11.07 1.51
CA LEU A 30 10.44 -9.93 0.64
C LEU A 30 8.94 -9.89 0.27
N PHE A 31 8.34 -11.05 -0.02
CA PHE A 31 6.91 -11.16 -0.28
C PHE A 31 6.05 -10.90 0.97
N GLN A 32 6.49 -11.37 2.15
CA GLN A 32 5.73 -11.20 3.40
C GLN A 32 5.81 -9.78 3.98
N ARG A 33 6.88 -9.01 3.70
CA ARG A 33 7.01 -7.61 4.14
C ARG A 33 5.93 -6.69 3.56
N GLY A 34 5.45 -6.97 2.35
CA GLY A 34 4.38 -6.18 1.72
C GLY A 34 2.99 -6.40 2.34
N GLU A 35 2.74 -7.58 2.91
CA GLU A 35 1.42 -7.92 3.47
C GLU A 35 1.29 -7.55 4.96
N LYS A 36 2.36 -7.67 5.74
CA LYS A 36 2.28 -7.68 7.22
C LYS A 36 1.97 -6.34 7.89
N ASN A 37 1.92 -5.26 7.12
CA ASN A 37 1.88 -3.92 7.66
C ASN A 37 0.50 -3.26 7.45
N ASN A 38 -0.35 -3.77 6.57
CA ASN A 38 -1.64 -3.14 6.26
C ASN A 38 -2.68 -3.17 7.39
N HIS A 39 -2.40 -3.85 8.52
CA HIS A 39 -3.36 -4.04 9.61
C HIS A 39 -3.59 -2.81 10.51
N GLU A 40 -2.79 -1.74 10.42
CA GLU A 40 -3.01 -0.54 11.24
C GLU A 40 -4.10 0.40 10.68
N PHE A 41 -4.34 0.34 9.36
CA PHE A 41 -5.29 1.21 8.68
C PHE A 41 -6.46 0.43 8.11
N THR A 42 -7.64 1.07 8.11
CA THR A 42 -8.77 0.54 7.36
C THR A 42 -8.54 0.75 5.86
N GLU A 43 -9.22 -0.04 5.01
CA GLU A 43 -9.18 0.15 3.55
C GLU A 43 -9.46 1.61 3.16
N ARG A 44 -10.42 2.24 3.84
CA ARG A 44 -10.77 3.63 3.59
C ARG A 44 -9.68 4.62 4.01
N GLU A 45 -8.96 4.33 5.09
CA GLU A 45 -7.80 5.12 5.51
C GLU A 45 -6.64 4.99 4.50
N ILE A 46 -6.43 3.79 3.94
CA ILE A 46 -5.44 3.53 2.89
C ILE A 46 -5.77 4.31 1.61
N ASP A 47 -7.02 4.32 1.17
CA ASP A 47 -7.45 5.13 0.01
C ASP A 47 -7.10 6.61 0.19
N ILE A 48 -7.44 7.17 1.35
CA ILE A 48 -7.19 8.57 1.67
C ILE A 48 -5.68 8.84 1.71
N LEU A 49 -4.92 7.94 2.34
CA LEU A 49 -3.48 8.05 2.50
C LEU A 49 -2.73 7.98 1.16
N ASN A 50 -3.15 7.13 0.23
CA ASN A 50 -2.64 7.10 -1.14
C ASN A 50 -2.89 8.42 -1.86
N LYS A 51 -4.10 8.99 -1.75
CA LYS A 51 -4.39 10.28 -2.38
C LYS A 51 -3.60 11.43 -1.73
N MET A 52 -3.30 11.33 -0.44
CA MET A 52 -2.39 12.28 0.24
C MET A 52 -0.95 12.18 -0.28
N SER A 53 -0.45 10.98 -0.59
CA SER A 53 0.90 10.82 -1.15
C SER A 53 1.02 11.36 -2.58
N GLU A 54 -0.09 11.39 -3.32
CA GLU A 54 -0.23 12.08 -4.60
C GLU A 54 -0.28 13.63 -4.46
N GLY A 55 -0.27 14.16 -3.23
CA GLY A 55 -0.27 15.61 -2.97
C GLY A 55 -1.66 16.26 -3.01
N MET A 56 -2.74 15.48 -2.97
CA MET A 56 -4.10 16.01 -3.03
C MET A 56 -4.54 16.69 -1.73
N THR A 57 -5.36 17.73 -1.83
CA THR A 57 -5.98 18.38 -0.68
C THR A 57 -7.18 17.58 -0.14
N ALA A 58 -7.63 17.86 1.08
CA ALA A 58 -8.79 17.19 1.66
C ALA A 58 -10.07 17.40 0.83
N GLU A 59 -10.17 18.54 0.16
CA GLU A 59 -11.27 18.91 -0.73
C GLU A 59 -11.24 18.07 -2.02
N MET A 60 -10.07 17.90 -2.65
CA MET A 60 -9.91 17.04 -3.84
C MET A 60 -10.15 15.56 -3.51
N ILE A 61 -9.63 15.09 -2.38
CA ILE A 61 -9.83 13.71 -1.91
C ILE A 61 -11.32 13.45 -1.66
N ALA A 62 -12.01 14.40 -1.04
CA ALA A 62 -13.43 14.30 -0.76
C ALA A 62 -14.27 14.14 -2.04
N GLU A 63 -13.94 14.91 -3.08
CA GLU A 63 -14.57 14.82 -4.40
C GLU A 63 -14.32 13.45 -5.04
N MET A 64 -13.06 13.01 -5.10
CA MET A 64 -12.65 11.73 -5.69
C MET A 64 -13.27 10.52 -4.99
N LEU A 65 -13.44 10.60 -3.67
CA LEU A 65 -13.94 9.52 -2.85
C LEU A 65 -15.44 9.63 -2.53
N HIS A 66 -16.13 10.64 -3.07
CA HIS A 66 -17.56 10.92 -2.84
C HIS A 66 -17.95 11.01 -1.36
N ILE A 67 -17.16 11.71 -0.55
CA ILE A 67 -17.42 11.96 0.88
C ILE A 67 -17.23 13.44 1.22
N SER A 68 -17.53 13.85 2.45
CA SER A 68 -17.29 15.24 2.86
C SER A 68 -15.80 15.52 3.16
N PRO A 69 -15.30 16.75 2.92
CA PRO A 69 -13.95 17.15 3.35
C PRO A 69 -13.74 17.01 4.87
N HIS A 70 -14.80 17.17 5.66
CA HIS A 70 -14.78 16.94 7.11
C HIS A 70 -14.55 15.46 7.46
N THR A 71 -15.11 14.54 6.68
CA THR A 71 -14.90 13.10 6.81
C THR A 71 -13.44 12.75 6.52
N VAL A 72 -12.87 13.29 5.43
CA VAL A 72 -11.43 13.12 5.12
C VAL A 72 -10.55 13.61 6.27
N LYS A 73 -10.78 14.82 6.77
CA LYS A 73 -10.04 15.38 7.92
C LYS A 73 -10.20 14.54 9.19
N THR A 74 -11.35 13.89 9.38
CA THR A 74 -11.57 12.96 10.50
C THR A 74 -10.72 11.70 10.37
N HIS A 75 -10.70 11.07 9.19
CA HIS A 75 -9.80 9.94 8.93
C HIS A 75 -8.32 10.31 9.12
N GLN A 76 -7.89 11.48 8.60
CA GLN A 76 -6.53 11.98 8.82
C GLN A 76 -6.19 12.09 10.30
N ARG A 77 -7.06 12.69 11.13
CA ARG A 77 -6.84 12.76 12.58
C ARG A 77 -6.74 11.39 13.24
N ASN A 78 -7.55 10.43 12.80
CA ASN A 78 -7.52 9.08 13.34
C ASN A 78 -6.19 8.38 12.98
N MET A 79 -5.75 8.48 11.72
CA MET A 79 -4.45 7.96 11.29
C MET A 79 -3.27 8.58 12.05
N LEU A 80 -3.30 9.91 12.25
CA LEU A 80 -2.27 10.61 13.04
C LEU A 80 -2.24 10.13 14.49
N LYS A 81 -3.40 9.91 15.11
CA LYS A 81 -3.48 9.36 16.48
C LYS A 81 -2.95 7.93 16.55
N LYS A 82 -3.29 7.07 15.60
CA LYS A 82 -2.82 5.67 15.52
C LYS A 82 -1.29 5.61 15.41
N THR A 83 -0.73 6.41 14.50
CA THR A 83 0.71 6.41 14.19
C THR A 83 1.56 7.31 15.09
N LYS A 84 0.94 8.13 15.94
CA LYS A 84 1.59 9.19 16.73
C LYS A 84 2.35 10.22 15.86
N CYS A 85 1.96 10.36 14.60
CA CYS A 85 2.48 11.39 13.72
C CYS A 85 1.93 12.77 14.11
N SER A 86 2.78 13.79 13.95
CA SER A 86 2.45 15.19 14.26
C SER A 86 1.68 15.89 13.15
N ASN A 87 1.85 15.47 11.90
CA ASN A 87 1.19 16.08 10.74
C ASN A 87 1.08 15.11 9.55
N GLY A 88 0.31 15.50 8.54
CA GLY A 88 0.04 14.68 7.36
C GLY A 88 1.29 14.35 6.52
N VAL A 89 2.28 15.24 6.47
CA VAL A 89 3.54 15.00 5.75
C VAL A 89 4.34 13.90 6.44
N GLN A 90 4.45 13.97 7.78
CA GLN A 90 5.10 12.92 8.57
C GLN A 90 4.37 11.58 8.41
N LEU A 91 3.03 11.60 8.42
CA LEU A 91 2.21 10.42 8.19
C LEU A 91 2.54 9.76 6.85
N VAL A 92 2.49 10.52 5.74
CA VAL A 92 2.82 10.01 4.40
C VAL A 92 4.24 9.46 4.35
N ALA A 93 5.22 10.22 4.84
CA ALA A 93 6.62 9.79 4.82
C ALA A 93 6.86 8.52 5.65
N GLN A 94 6.17 8.38 6.79
CA GLN A 94 6.24 7.17 7.61
C GLN A 94 5.56 5.99 6.93
N SER A 95 4.39 6.20 6.31
CA SER A 95 3.67 5.17 5.58
C SER A 95 4.49 4.59 4.42
N ILE A 96 5.22 5.44 3.68
CA ILE A 96 6.16 4.99 2.63
C ILE A 96 7.31 4.17 3.23
N ARG A 97 7.91 4.63 4.34
CA ARG A 97 9.00 3.89 5.01
C ARG A 97 8.55 2.53 5.55
N MET A 98 7.31 2.42 5.99
CA MET A 98 6.72 1.18 6.51
C MET A 98 6.18 0.26 5.41
N GLY A 99 6.12 0.73 4.16
CA GLY A 99 5.62 -0.04 3.02
C GLY A 99 4.10 -0.19 3.00
N PHE A 100 3.35 0.74 3.61
CA PHE A 100 1.88 0.76 3.49
C PHE A 100 1.41 1.29 2.13
N ILE A 101 2.19 2.21 1.54
CA ILE A 101 1.96 2.87 0.24
C ILE A 101 3.28 3.08 -0.50
#